data_AF-A0A6P4D2P4-F1
#
_entry.id   AF-A0A6P4D2P4-F1
#
_cell.length_a   1.000
_cell.length_b   1.000
_cell.length_c   1.000
_cell.angle_alpha   90.00
_cell.angle_beta   90.00
_cell.angle_gamma   90.00
#
_symmetry.space_group_name_H-M   'P 1'
#
loop_
_entity.id
_entity.type
_entity.pdbx_description
1 polymer ?
#
loop_
_entity_poly.entity_id
_entity_poly.type
_entity_poly.pdbx_seq_one_letter_code
_entity_poly.pdbx_strand_id
1 'polypeptide(L)'
;MSRFLVPHFNFKALPDTHLRENLCPHQPLPPQGLGNNSGDYHKLEQTLEDKYGMPTVVAKVSRVDWLRNAAGLVDPNYWRGTLQPRPVLDWYLKRVDDAVQEAKLLAQQQDASISLIGHSAGGWLARLYMQDFELSHHVSLLLTLGTPHLPPPKGVAGVIDQTRGLLDYVEKNCSKAVYTHQLKYVCIAGRYIQGAPLWGSSNSVANAEFAVPAGEGVNMKPESGSTLRGRIVGQGYKQVCGEAEVWGDGVVPQVSAHLDGALNISLDGVYHSPVGSDDELRPWYGSPSVLDQWVQHLLH
;
A
#
# COMPACT_ATOMS: atom_id res chain seq x y z
N MET A 1 7.06 -24.26 10.38
CA MET A 1 5.77 -23.54 10.35
C MET A 1 6.08 -22.06 10.46
N SER A 2 5.80 -21.32 9.39
CA SER A 2 6.31 -19.97 9.14
C SER A 2 5.36 -18.92 9.73
N ARG A 3 5.90 -17.88 10.39
CA ARG A 3 5.12 -16.83 11.07
C ARG A 3 5.41 -15.44 10.48
N PHE A 4 4.34 -14.65 10.36
CA PHE A 4 4.17 -13.50 9.47
C PHE A 4 4.49 -12.16 10.12
N LEU A 5 4.78 -11.14 9.31
CA LEU A 5 5.24 -9.80 9.72
C LEU A 5 4.56 -8.71 8.89
N VAL A 6 3.96 -7.66 9.48
CA VAL A 6 3.38 -6.49 8.76
C VAL A 6 3.53 -5.16 9.55
N PRO A 7 4.18 -4.10 9.03
CA PRO A 7 3.59 -2.73 9.05
C PRO A 7 3.89 -1.82 7.82
N HIS A 8 3.24 -0.63 7.71
CA HIS A 8 2.94 0.16 6.48
C HIS A 8 3.23 1.68 6.57
N PHE A 9 3.54 2.37 5.45
CA PHE A 9 3.71 3.86 5.31
C PHE A 9 2.58 4.57 4.52
N ASN A 10 2.00 5.69 5.02
CA ASN A 10 1.15 6.61 4.21
C ASN A 10 1.70 8.04 4.22
N PHE A 11 1.64 8.74 3.07
CA PHE A 11 2.00 10.17 2.96
C PHE A 11 0.77 11.06 3.07
N LYS A 12 0.95 12.18 3.77
CA LYS A 12 -0.03 13.25 3.93
C LYS A 12 -0.04 14.11 2.66
N ALA A 13 -1.17 14.20 1.97
CA ALA A 13 -1.44 15.36 1.12
C ALA A 13 -1.76 16.55 2.04
N LEU A 14 -1.12 17.70 1.81
CA LEU A 14 -1.41 18.93 2.55
C LEU A 14 -2.91 19.28 2.39
N PRO A 15 -3.67 19.55 3.46
CA PRO A 15 -4.97 20.15 3.32
C PRO A 15 -4.80 21.66 3.08
N ASP A 16 -5.29 22.14 1.93
CA ASP A 16 -5.63 23.56 1.81
C ASP A 16 -6.79 23.86 2.75
N THR A 17 -6.56 24.81 3.64
CA THR A 17 -7.55 25.33 4.58
C THR A 17 -8.61 26.11 3.81
N HIS A 18 -9.84 25.59 3.82
CA HIS A 18 -11.11 26.30 3.97
C HIS A 18 -12.20 25.50 3.27
N LEU A 19 -13.16 24.99 4.07
CA LEU A 19 -14.59 24.82 3.79
C LEU A 19 -15.15 23.81 4.81
N ARG A 20 -15.56 24.32 5.97
CA ARG A 20 -16.63 23.70 6.75
C ARG A 20 -17.92 24.31 6.25
N GLU A 21 -18.83 23.48 5.75
CA GLU A 21 -20.20 23.33 6.28
C GLU A 21 -21.09 22.53 5.32
N ASN A 22 -21.95 21.72 5.94
CA ASN A 22 -23.12 21.02 5.41
C ASN A 22 -22.88 19.81 4.50
N LEU A 23 -23.01 18.60 5.06
CA LEU A 23 -23.61 17.42 4.40
C LEU A 23 -23.94 16.30 5.43
N CYS A 24 -25.04 15.60 5.13
CA CYS A 24 -25.74 14.46 5.75
C CYS A 24 -24.92 13.34 6.43
N PRO A 25 -25.56 12.38 7.16
CA PRO A 25 -24.86 11.47 8.08
C PRO A 25 -24.13 10.36 7.31
N HIS A 26 -22.99 10.69 6.74
CA HIS A 26 -21.95 9.73 6.41
C HIS A 26 -20.82 9.92 7.42
N GLN A 27 -20.43 8.81 8.06
CA GLN A 27 -19.32 8.75 9.01
C GLN A 27 -18.13 9.56 8.48
N PRO A 28 -17.51 10.41 9.32
CA PRO A 28 -16.34 11.17 8.92
C PRO A 28 -15.24 10.21 8.46
N LEU A 29 -14.73 10.43 7.23
CA LEU A 29 -13.53 9.78 6.73
C LEU A 29 -12.43 9.91 7.80
N PRO A 30 -11.80 8.81 8.27
CA PRO A 30 -10.71 8.90 9.22
C PRO A 30 -9.58 9.75 8.63
N PRO A 31 -8.86 10.54 9.44
CA PRO A 31 -7.80 11.40 8.96
C PRO A 31 -6.74 10.58 8.22
N GLN A 32 -6.71 10.74 6.89
CA GLN A 32 -5.71 10.18 5.99
C GLN A 32 -4.34 10.80 6.35
N GLY A 33 -3.54 10.15 7.21
CA GLY A 33 -2.24 10.74 7.57
C GLY A 33 -1.46 10.18 8.76
N LEU A 34 -1.88 9.08 9.38
CA LEU A 34 -1.06 8.40 10.40
C LEU A 34 -1.05 6.90 10.08
N GLY A 35 0.11 6.40 9.64
CA GLY A 35 0.29 5.02 9.18
C GLY A 35 -0.25 3.96 10.15
N ASN A 36 -0.52 2.76 9.64
CA ASN A 36 -1.09 1.71 10.49
C ASN A 36 -0.17 1.38 11.67
N ASN A 37 -0.78 1.05 12.81
CA ASN A 37 -0.09 0.47 13.96
C ASN A 37 -0.28 -1.05 13.99
N SER A 38 0.44 -1.72 14.89
CA SER A 38 0.32 -3.18 15.04
C SER A 38 -1.11 -3.66 15.32
N GLY A 39 -1.89 -2.88 16.09
CA GLY A 39 -3.26 -3.22 16.46
C GLY A 39 -4.25 -3.25 15.28
N ASP A 40 -3.97 -2.55 14.18
CA ASP A 40 -4.83 -2.56 13.00
C ASP A 40 -4.87 -3.94 12.31
N TYR A 41 -3.88 -4.80 12.56
CA TYR A 41 -3.78 -6.15 11.98
C TYR A 41 -4.31 -7.25 12.89
N HIS A 42 -4.80 -6.92 14.09
CA HIS A 42 -5.20 -7.92 15.08
C HIS A 42 -6.25 -8.90 14.56
N LYS A 43 -7.22 -8.42 13.78
CA LYS A 43 -8.23 -9.28 13.14
C LYS A 43 -7.63 -10.24 12.12
N LEU A 44 -6.64 -9.79 11.34
CA LEU A 44 -5.95 -10.64 10.38
C LEU A 44 -5.13 -11.71 11.11
N GLU A 45 -4.41 -11.34 12.18
CA GLU A 45 -3.68 -12.28 13.02
C GLU A 45 -4.61 -13.35 13.61
N GLN A 46 -5.72 -12.93 14.23
CA GLN A 46 -6.73 -13.84 14.77
C GLN A 46 -7.29 -14.77 13.70
N THR A 47 -7.62 -14.26 12.51
CA THR A 47 -8.18 -15.09 11.45
C THR A 47 -7.16 -16.10 10.92
N LEU A 48 -5.89 -15.71 10.79
CA LEU A 48 -4.81 -16.62 10.40
C LEU A 48 -4.60 -17.72 11.43
N GLU A 49 -4.60 -17.39 12.73
CA GLU A 49 -4.46 -18.38 13.79
C GLU A 49 -5.71 -19.29 13.88
N ASP A 50 -6.89 -18.70 14.07
CA ASP A 50 -8.12 -19.44 14.41
C ASP A 50 -8.63 -20.30 13.24
N LYS A 51 -8.54 -19.80 12.00
CA LYS A 51 -9.06 -20.51 10.82
C LYS A 51 -8.01 -21.36 10.12
N TYR A 52 -6.75 -20.94 10.15
CA TYR A 52 -5.69 -21.57 9.36
C TYR A 52 -4.59 -22.22 10.20
N GLY A 53 -4.61 -22.09 11.53
CA GLY A 53 -3.57 -22.61 12.41
C GLY A 53 -2.21 -21.96 12.13
N MET A 54 -2.24 -20.71 11.67
CA MET A 54 -1.09 -19.97 11.15
C MET A 54 -0.72 -18.85 12.10
N PRO A 55 0.14 -19.11 13.09
CA PRO A 55 0.52 -18.09 14.04
C PRO A 55 1.35 -16.99 13.40
N THR A 56 1.07 -15.76 13.80
CA THR A 56 1.64 -14.54 13.22
C THR A 56 2.41 -13.75 14.28
N VAL A 57 3.35 -12.92 13.85
CA VAL A 57 4.06 -11.96 14.72
C VAL A 57 4.10 -10.59 14.04
N VAL A 58 3.18 -9.71 14.41
CA VAL A 58 3.19 -8.36 13.86
C VAL A 58 4.31 -7.51 14.47
N ALA A 59 5.12 -6.90 13.60
CA ALA A 59 6.17 -5.99 14.05
C ALA A 59 5.58 -4.81 14.83
N LYS A 60 6.18 -4.54 15.99
CA LYS A 60 5.68 -3.56 16.96
C LYS A 60 5.94 -2.16 16.41
N VAL A 61 4.93 -1.52 15.83
CA VAL A 61 5.00 -0.17 15.25
C VAL A 61 3.78 0.62 15.69
N SER A 62 4.03 1.83 16.20
CA SER A 62 3.00 2.78 16.58
C SER A 62 2.88 3.91 15.55
N ARG A 63 1.71 4.56 15.53
CA ARG A 63 1.46 5.76 14.73
C ARG A 63 2.48 6.88 14.99
N VAL A 64 2.96 6.99 16.23
CA VAL A 64 3.95 7.99 16.66
C VAL A 64 5.36 7.64 16.17
N ASP A 65 5.69 6.36 16.03
CA ASP A 65 7.00 5.94 15.50
C ASP A 65 7.23 6.51 14.08
N TRP A 66 6.16 6.69 13.29
CA TRP A 66 6.23 7.29 11.95
C TRP A 66 6.63 8.77 11.94
N LEU A 67 6.45 9.50 13.05
CA LEU A 67 6.95 10.86 13.19
C LEU A 67 8.48 10.90 13.16
N ARG A 68 9.18 9.79 13.41
CA ARG A 68 10.64 9.73 13.26
C ARG A 68 11.09 9.92 11.81
N ASN A 69 10.23 9.65 10.84
CA ASN A 69 10.54 9.94 9.43
C ASN A 69 10.53 11.44 9.13
N ALA A 70 9.91 12.26 10.00
CA ALA A 70 10.03 13.72 9.93
C ALA A 70 11.44 14.20 10.33
N ALA A 71 12.24 13.40 11.03
CA ALA A 71 13.67 13.67 11.23
C ALA A 71 14.45 13.66 9.90
N GLY A 72 13.90 13.06 8.83
CA GLY A 72 14.45 13.20 7.49
C GLY A 72 14.41 14.64 6.97
N LEU A 73 13.49 15.50 7.44
CA LEU A 73 13.35 16.88 6.95
C LEU A 73 14.59 17.75 7.18
N VAL A 74 15.45 17.40 8.14
CA VAL A 74 16.70 18.13 8.41
C VAL A 74 17.87 17.63 7.55
N ASP A 75 17.70 16.51 6.82
CA ASP A 75 18.72 15.99 5.90
C ASP A 75 18.62 16.68 4.53
N PRO A 76 19.69 17.33 4.02
CA PRO A 76 19.70 17.89 2.66
C PRO A 76 19.39 16.86 1.56
N ASN A 77 19.66 15.57 1.78
CA ASN A 77 19.29 14.49 0.86
C ASN A 77 17.78 14.26 0.76
N TYR A 78 17.02 14.62 1.80
CA TYR A 78 15.56 14.57 1.77
C TYR A 78 15.01 15.51 0.69
N TRP A 79 15.52 16.75 0.67
CA TRP A 79 15.12 17.76 -0.30
C TRP A 79 15.64 17.46 -1.70
N ARG A 80 16.79 16.77 -1.81
CA ARG A 80 17.32 16.28 -3.09
C ARG A 80 16.64 15.01 -3.61
N GLY A 81 15.83 14.32 -2.80
CA GLY A 81 15.24 13.04 -3.17
C GLY A 81 16.28 11.93 -3.34
N THR A 82 17.34 11.95 -2.53
CA THR A 82 18.45 10.99 -2.57
C THR A 82 18.69 10.33 -1.20
N LEU A 83 17.63 10.20 -0.39
CA LEU A 83 17.75 9.56 0.92
C LEU A 83 18.33 8.15 0.79
N GLN A 84 19.22 7.84 1.72
CA GLN A 84 19.70 6.48 1.92
C GLN A 84 18.86 5.80 3.01
N PRO A 85 18.61 4.49 2.91
CA PRO A 85 17.86 3.77 3.94
C PRO A 85 18.49 3.88 5.32
N ARG A 86 19.82 3.83 5.40
CA ARG A 86 20.57 4.00 6.65
C ARG A 86 20.98 5.47 6.80
N PRO A 87 20.78 6.11 7.97
CA PRO A 87 20.14 5.58 9.19
C PRO A 87 18.63 5.80 9.27
N VAL A 88 18.00 6.40 8.24
CA VAL A 88 16.59 6.86 8.25
C VAL A 88 15.59 5.77 8.67
N LEU A 89 15.81 4.53 8.22
CA LEU A 89 14.94 3.38 8.42
C LEU A 89 15.44 2.42 9.50
N ASP A 90 16.53 2.72 10.21
CA ASP A 90 17.12 1.83 11.23
C ASP A 90 16.13 1.43 12.31
N TRP A 91 15.34 2.40 12.78
CA TRP A 91 14.32 2.16 13.79
C TRP A 91 13.30 1.13 13.31
N TYR A 92 12.92 1.18 12.03
CA TYR A 92 11.92 0.30 11.43
C TYR A 92 12.51 -1.08 11.18
N LEU A 93 13.69 -1.14 10.56
CA LEU A 93 14.42 -2.38 10.31
C LEU A 93 14.68 -3.14 11.61
N LYS A 94 14.96 -2.43 12.72
CA LYS A 94 15.05 -3.05 14.04
C LYS A 94 13.73 -3.68 14.49
N ARG A 95 12.59 -3.02 14.31
CA ARG A 95 11.27 -3.59 14.68
C ARG A 95 10.91 -4.81 13.83
N VAL A 96 11.33 -4.80 12.57
CA VAL A 96 11.19 -5.96 11.69
C VAL A 96 12.07 -7.11 12.19
N ASP A 97 13.33 -6.83 12.52
CA ASP A 97 14.26 -7.81 13.04
C ASP A 97 13.78 -8.44 14.35
N ASP A 98 13.36 -7.63 15.32
CA ASP A 98 12.81 -8.10 16.60
C ASP A 98 11.63 -9.08 16.38
N ALA A 99 10.75 -8.79 15.42
CA ALA A 99 9.60 -9.64 15.10
C ALA A 99 9.99 -10.92 14.36
N VAL A 100 11.01 -10.88 13.49
CA VAL A 100 11.58 -12.07 12.86
C VAL A 100 12.22 -13.00 13.88
N GLN A 101 12.97 -12.47 14.84
CA GLN A 101 13.55 -13.27 15.92
C GLN A 101 12.46 -13.90 16.80
N GLU A 102 11.41 -13.14 17.15
CA GLU A 102 10.25 -13.65 17.89
C GLU A 102 9.53 -14.77 17.12
N ALA A 103 9.32 -14.60 15.81
CA ALA A 103 8.75 -15.63 14.93
C ALA A 103 9.59 -16.92 14.90
N LYS A 104 10.93 -16.81 14.80
CA LYS A 104 11.85 -17.95 14.82
C LYS A 104 11.82 -18.70 16.15
N LEU A 105 11.78 -17.97 17.28
CA LEU A 105 11.67 -18.56 18.61
C LEU A 105 10.37 -19.36 18.77
N LEU A 106 9.26 -18.80 18.31
CA LEU A 106 7.95 -19.45 18.37
C LEU A 106 7.84 -20.67 17.45
N ALA A 107 8.62 -20.72 16.37
CA ALA A 107 8.72 -21.88 15.49
C ALA A 107 9.55 -23.02 16.11
N GLN A 108 10.21 -22.81 17.26
CA GLN A 108 11.08 -23.77 17.96
C GLN A 108 12.14 -24.42 17.06
N GLN A 109 12.53 -23.75 15.98
CA GLN A 109 13.47 -24.27 14.99
C GLN A 109 14.40 -23.16 14.52
N GLN A 110 15.69 -23.34 14.81
CA GLN A 110 16.74 -22.36 14.53
C GLN A 110 16.95 -22.14 13.01
N ASP A 111 16.66 -23.17 12.20
CA ASP A 111 16.76 -23.16 10.73
C ASP A 111 15.40 -23.12 10.01
N ALA A 112 14.31 -22.83 10.71
CA ALA A 112 13.01 -22.72 10.04
C ALA A 112 12.98 -21.52 9.08
N SER A 113 12.54 -21.79 7.86
CA SER A 113 12.23 -20.75 6.89
C SER A 113 10.95 -20.00 7.28
N ILE A 114 10.97 -18.68 7.17
CA ILE A 114 9.85 -17.80 7.51
C ILE A 114 9.19 -17.22 6.25
N SER A 115 7.94 -16.78 6.42
CA SER A 115 7.15 -16.11 5.38
C SER A 115 6.86 -14.69 5.85
N LEU A 116 7.12 -13.70 5.00
CA LEU A 116 6.89 -12.28 5.30
C LEU A 116 5.64 -11.77 4.58
N ILE A 117 4.86 -10.88 5.23
CA ILE A 117 3.68 -10.23 4.63
C ILE A 117 3.86 -8.70 4.61
N GLY A 118 4.35 -8.15 3.51
CA GLY A 118 4.46 -6.71 3.37
C GLY A 118 3.14 -6.04 2.99
N HIS A 119 2.57 -5.18 3.83
CA HIS A 119 1.43 -4.33 3.43
C HIS A 119 1.91 -2.92 3.07
N SER A 120 1.53 -2.43 1.88
CA SER A 120 1.98 -1.14 1.34
C SER A 120 3.49 -1.00 1.46
N ALA A 121 4.02 0.05 2.08
CA ALA A 121 5.46 0.20 2.22
C ALA A 121 6.16 -0.93 2.98
N GLY A 122 5.44 -1.70 3.80
CA GLY A 122 5.99 -2.89 4.43
C GLY A 122 6.60 -3.88 3.45
N GLY A 123 6.08 -3.97 2.23
CA GLY A 123 6.61 -4.88 1.21
C GLY A 123 7.95 -4.46 0.63
N TRP A 124 8.12 -3.19 0.26
CA TRP A 124 9.44 -2.73 -0.21
C TRP A 124 10.44 -2.59 0.94
N LEU A 125 9.98 -2.31 2.16
CA LEU A 125 10.81 -2.35 3.36
C LEU A 125 11.25 -3.78 3.69
N ALA A 126 10.40 -4.79 3.45
CA ALA A 126 10.78 -6.19 3.60
C ALA A 126 11.84 -6.60 2.56
N ARG A 127 11.75 -6.11 1.30
CA ARG A 127 12.81 -6.29 0.30
C ARG A 127 14.14 -5.73 0.78
N LEU A 128 14.11 -4.50 1.31
CA LEU A 128 15.29 -3.87 1.89
C LEU A 128 15.85 -4.67 3.08
N TYR A 129 14.99 -5.11 4.00
CA TYR A 129 15.39 -5.92 5.15
C TYR A 129 16.05 -7.24 4.73
N MET A 130 15.46 -7.95 3.76
CA MET A 130 16.04 -9.18 3.21
C MET A 130 17.42 -8.95 2.58
N GLN A 131 17.61 -7.80 1.92
CA GLN A 131 18.88 -7.40 1.32
C GLN A 131 19.94 -7.03 2.38
N ASP A 132 19.57 -6.22 3.37
CA ASP A 132 20.49 -5.67 4.38
C ASP A 132 20.96 -6.72 5.40
N PHE A 133 20.11 -7.70 5.71
CA PHE A 133 20.38 -8.71 6.74
C PHE A 133 20.74 -10.08 6.14
N GLU A 134 20.92 -10.17 4.81
CA GLU A 134 21.26 -11.39 4.08
C GLU A 134 20.30 -12.57 4.38
N LEU A 135 19.03 -12.25 4.68
CA LEU A 135 18.03 -13.22 5.13
C LEU A 135 17.34 -13.96 3.98
N SER A 136 17.77 -13.77 2.74
CA SER A 136 17.24 -14.48 1.57
C SER A 136 17.30 -16.00 1.74
N HIS A 137 18.25 -16.52 2.54
CA HIS A 137 18.36 -17.94 2.84
C HIS A 137 17.40 -18.44 3.93
N HIS A 138 16.81 -17.53 4.71
CA HIS A 138 15.87 -17.85 5.80
C HIS A 138 14.42 -17.48 5.48
N VAL A 139 14.15 -16.82 4.35
CA VAL A 139 12.79 -16.43 3.91
C VAL A 139 12.41 -17.28 2.70
N SER A 140 11.31 -18.04 2.79
CA SER A 140 10.78 -18.83 1.67
C SER A 140 9.73 -18.08 0.86
N LEU A 141 9.12 -17.06 1.46
CA LEU A 141 8.04 -16.29 0.85
C LEU A 141 8.08 -14.83 1.29
N LEU A 142 8.02 -13.92 0.33
CA LEU A 142 7.57 -12.55 0.52
C LEU A 142 6.22 -12.37 -0.18
N LEU A 143 5.15 -12.32 0.60
CA LEU A 143 3.82 -11.94 0.13
C LEU A 143 3.62 -10.45 0.36
N THR A 144 3.09 -9.72 -0.63
CA THR A 144 2.81 -8.30 -0.49
C THR A 144 1.37 -7.96 -0.80
N LEU A 145 0.83 -6.98 -0.06
CA LEU A 145 -0.55 -6.52 -0.13
C LEU A 145 -0.51 -5.03 -0.49
N GLY A 146 -0.92 -4.65 -1.70
CA GLY A 146 -0.98 -3.26 -2.15
C GLY A 146 0.34 -2.50 -2.00
N THR A 147 1.50 -3.15 -2.20
CA THR A 147 2.82 -2.52 -2.00
C THR A 147 3.26 -1.71 -3.21
N PRO A 148 3.56 -0.39 -3.09
CA PRO A 148 4.13 0.36 -4.21
C PRO A 148 5.62 0.00 -4.35
N HIS A 149 5.93 -0.97 -5.22
CA HIS A 149 7.29 -1.51 -5.39
C HIS A 149 8.20 -0.63 -6.25
N LEU A 150 7.61 0.15 -7.16
CA LEU A 150 8.34 0.92 -8.16
C LEU A 150 8.47 2.39 -7.74
N PRO A 151 9.63 3.02 -7.97
CA PRO A 151 9.75 4.47 -7.80
C PRO A 151 8.84 5.20 -8.81
N PRO A 152 8.31 6.38 -8.44
CA PRO A 152 7.54 7.18 -9.38
C PRO A 152 8.41 7.63 -10.57
N PRO A 153 7.83 7.78 -11.77
CA PRO A 153 8.58 8.15 -12.96
C PRO A 153 9.18 9.56 -12.84
N LYS A 154 10.42 9.70 -13.30
CA LYS A 154 11.17 10.97 -13.28
C LYS A 154 10.68 11.91 -14.36
N GLY A 155 10.61 13.20 -14.06
CA GLY A 155 10.26 14.25 -15.03
C GLY A 155 8.76 14.41 -15.30
N VAL A 156 7.88 13.68 -14.60
CA VAL A 156 6.43 13.88 -14.73
C VAL A 156 5.99 15.14 -13.98
N ALA A 157 5.31 16.05 -14.66
CA ALA A 157 4.89 17.33 -14.10
C ALA A 157 3.96 17.15 -12.88
N GLY A 158 4.36 17.77 -11.76
CA GLY A 158 3.63 17.74 -10.49
C GLY A 158 3.79 16.44 -9.68
N VAL A 159 4.62 15.50 -10.14
CA VAL A 159 4.95 14.29 -9.38
C VAL A 159 6.17 14.55 -8.52
N ILE A 160 6.01 14.31 -7.22
CA ILE A 160 7.10 14.40 -6.24
C ILE A 160 7.25 13.01 -5.62
N ASP A 161 8.45 12.44 -5.72
CA ASP A 161 8.76 11.19 -5.03
C ASP A 161 8.60 11.35 -3.53
N GLN A 162 7.53 10.78 -3.01
CA GLN A 162 7.21 10.86 -1.60
C GLN A 162 8.25 10.10 -0.77
N THR A 163 8.79 9.00 -1.28
CA THR A 163 9.83 8.20 -0.61
C THR A 163 11.20 8.88 -0.61
N ARG A 164 11.33 10.03 -1.29
CA ARG A 164 12.54 10.85 -1.36
C ARG A 164 13.78 10.05 -1.78
N GLY A 165 13.64 9.14 -2.74
CA GLY A 165 14.72 8.34 -3.31
C GLY A 165 14.86 6.94 -2.71
N LEU A 166 14.08 6.58 -1.68
CA LEU A 166 14.20 5.26 -1.05
C LEU A 166 13.72 4.13 -1.97
N LEU A 167 12.65 4.33 -2.75
CA LEU A 167 12.23 3.33 -3.75
C LEU A 167 13.22 3.22 -4.91
N ASP A 168 13.83 4.33 -5.33
CA ASP A 168 14.94 4.32 -6.30
C ASP A 168 16.12 3.50 -5.76
N TYR A 169 16.43 3.63 -4.46
CA TYR A 169 17.47 2.82 -3.81
C TYR A 169 17.10 1.34 -3.81
N VAL A 170 15.88 0.99 -3.39
CA VAL A 170 15.40 -0.40 -3.34
C VAL A 170 15.46 -1.04 -4.73
N GLU A 171 14.98 -0.34 -5.76
CA GLU A 171 14.97 -0.85 -7.13
C GLU A 171 16.39 -1.09 -7.67
N LYS A 172 17.36 -0.23 -7.29
CA LYS A 172 18.76 -0.37 -7.73
C LYS A 172 19.55 -1.42 -6.97
N ASN A 173 19.30 -1.59 -5.68
CA ASN A 173 20.20 -2.33 -4.78
C ASN A 173 19.61 -3.65 -4.26
N CYS A 174 18.29 -3.80 -4.22
CA CYS A 174 17.67 -5.06 -3.77
C CYS A 174 17.61 -6.06 -4.91
N SER A 175 17.75 -7.35 -4.56
CA SER A 175 17.55 -8.45 -5.50
C SER A 175 16.18 -8.35 -6.20
N LYS A 176 16.15 -8.73 -7.48
CA LYS A 176 14.91 -8.82 -8.25
C LYS A 176 13.97 -9.85 -7.63
N ALA A 177 12.66 -9.66 -7.78
CA ALA A 177 11.71 -10.66 -7.35
C ALA A 177 11.88 -11.96 -8.15
N VAL A 178 11.61 -13.07 -7.47
CA VAL A 178 11.71 -14.42 -8.04
C VAL A 178 10.54 -15.27 -7.56
N TYR A 179 10.14 -16.25 -8.35
CA TYR A 179 9.16 -17.25 -7.95
C TYR A 179 9.73 -18.65 -8.16
N THR A 180 10.51 -19.10 -7.17
CA THR A 180 11.27 -20.37 -7.19
C THR A 180 10.87 -21.26 -6.01
N HIS A 181 11.43 -22.47 -5.94
CA HIS A 181 11.22 -23.36 -4.79
C HIS A 181 11.87 -22.83 -3.50
N GLN A 182 12.97 -22.08 -3.62
CA GLN A 182 13.72 -21.55 -2.47
C GLN A 182 13.11 -20.25 -1.94
N LEU A 183 12.68 -19.36 -2.84
CA LEU A 183 12.10 -18.07 -2.50
C LEU A 183 11.00 -17.72 -3.49
N LYS A 184 9.83 -17.36 -2.95
CA LYS A 184 8.65 -16.93 -3.71
C LYS A 184 8.34 -15.48 -3.40
N TYR A 185 8.07 -14.70 -4.43
CA TYR A 185 7.43 -13.40 -4.33
C TYR A 185 5.99 -13.53 -4.81
N VAL A 186 5.03 -13.18 -3.95
CA VAL A 186 3.61 -13.09 -4.30
C VAL A 186 3.16 -11.65 -4.09
N CYS A 187 2.70 -10.98 -5.13
CA CYS A 187 2.31 -9.57 -5.08
C CYS A 187 0.82 -9.45 -5.36
N ILE A 188 0.05 -9.02 -4.36
CA ILE A 188 -1.40 -8.91 -4.42
C ILE A 188 -1.78 -7.44 -4.52
N ALA A 189 -2.49 -7.10 -5.58
CA ALA A 189 -2.98 -5.76 -5.88
C ALA A 189 -4.51 -5.70 -5.82
N GLY A 190 -5.06 -4.75 -5.07
CA GLY A 190 -6.49 -4.48 -5.06
C GLY A 190 -6.92 -3.58 -6.22
N ARG A 191 -8.12 -3.81 -6.74
CA ARG A 191 -8.79 -3.01 -7.79
C ARG A 191 -10.14 -2.53 -7.27
N TYR A 192 -10.10 -1.60 -6.32
CA TYR A 192 -11.27 -1.05 -5.65
C TYR A 192 -11.88 0.15 -6.39
N ILE A 193 -11.04 1.02 -6.96
CA ILE A 193 -11.49 2.24 -7.64
C ILE A 193 -10.53 2.59 -8.78
N GLN A 194 -11.08 3.06 -9.90
CA GLN A 194 -10.29 3.67 -10.97
C GLN A 194 -10.11 5.16 -10.68
N GLY A 195 -8.86 5.62 -10.74
CA GLY A 195 -8.54 7.04 -10.64
C GLY A 195 -9.03 7.82 -11.87
N ALA A 196 -9.06 9.14 -11.75
CA ALA A 196 -9.36 10.05 -12.84
C ALA A 196 -8.47 11.31 -12.78
N PRO A 197 -8.18 11.97 -13.92
CA PRO A 197 -7.45 13.23 -13.93
C PRO A 197 -8.23 14.37 -13.26
N LEU A 198 -7.53 15.39 -12.76
CA LEU A 198 -8.15 16.68 -12.40
C LEU A 198 -8.71 17.34 -13.66
N TRP A 199 -9.80 18.10 -13.55
CA TRP A 199 -10.35 18.89 -14.66
C TRP A 199 -9.23 19.70 -15.33
N GLY A 200 -8.95 19.43 -16.62
CA GLY A 200 -8.04 20.24 -17.45
C GLY A 200 -6.91 19.49 -18.16
N SER A 201 -7.23 18.81 -19.26
CA SER A 201 -6.37 18.69 -20.46
C SER A 201 -7.25 18.42 -21.68
N SER A 202 -8.27 19.24 -21.86
CA SER A 202 -8.98 19.38 -23.13
C SER A 202 -9.30 20.86 -23.28
N ASN A 203 -8.67 21.48 -24.27
CA ASN A 203 -9.06 22.79 -24.76
C ASN A 203 -10.50 22.70 -25.27
N SER A 204 -11.46 23.08 -24.44
CA SER A 204 -12.78 23.45 -24.90
C SER A 204 -13.31 24.53 -23.97
N VAL A 205 -13.05 25.77 -24.37
CA VAL A 205 -13.84 26.92 -23.94
C VAL A 205 -15.25 26.66 -24.43
N ALA A 206 -16.15 26.26 -23.55
CA ALA A 206 -17.58 26.30 -23.81
C ALA A 206 -18.25 26.86 -22.56
N ASN A 207 -18.80 28.06 -22.74
CA ASN A 207 -19.60 28.77 -21.76
C ASN A 207 -20.67 27.85 -21.17
N ALA A 208 -20.62 27.64 -19.85
CA ALA A 208 -21.75 27.06 -19.13
C ALA A 208 -22.78 28.17 -18.89
N GLU A 209 -23.63 28.42 -19.89
CA GLU A 209 -24.91 29.09 -19.66
C GLU A 209 -25.81 28.16 -18.87
N PHE A 210 -26.40 28.70 -17.80
CA PHE A 210 -27.49 28.11 -17.05
C PHE A 210 -28.69 27.87 -17.98
N ALA A 211 -29.09 26.61 -18.16
CA ALA A 211 -30.39 26.29 -18.74
C ALA A 211 -30.99 25.06 -18.05
N VAL A 212 -32.11 25.27 -17.37
CA VAL A 212 -33.06 24.24 -16.97
C VAL A 212 -34.05 24.08 -18.12
N PRO A 213 -34.42 22.86 -18.55
CA PRO A 213 -35.83 22.52 -18.47
C PRO A 213 -36.15 21.04 -18.16
N ALA A 214 -37.38 20.86 -17.66
CA ALA A 214 -38.05 19.60 -17.38
C ALA A 214 -38.51 18.86 -18.64
N GLY A 215 -38.65 17.53 -18.57
CA GLY A 215 -39.38 16.71 -19.56
C GLY A 215 -38.89 15.27 -19.68
N GLU A 216 -39.82 14.32 -19.70
CA GLU A 216 -39.67 12.85 -19.65
C GLU A 216 -39.06 12.19 -20.91
N GLY A 217 -38.42 11.02 -20.74
CA GLY A 217 -38.38 9.95 -21.75
C GLY A 217 -37.03 9.56 -22.39
N VAL A 218 -36.50 8.42 -21.92
CA VAL A 218 -35.68 7.38 -22.61
C VAL A 218 -34.31 7.77 -23.22
N ASN A 219 -33.21 7.27 -22.65
CA ASN A 219 -32.40 6.13 -23.15
C ASN A 219 -30.96 6.20 -22.59
N MET A 220 -30.43 5.04 -22.21
CA MET A 220 -29.13 4.88 -21.54
C MET A 220 -27.94 5.38 -22.38
N LYS A 221 -27.15 6.25 -21.77
CA LYS A 221 -25.69 6.24 -21.85
C LYS A 221 -25.15 6.51 -20.44
N PRO A 222 -24.38 5.62 -19.81
CA PRO A 222 -23.58 6.03 -18.66
C PRO A 222 -22.44 6.87 -19.24
N GLU A 223 -22.65 8.18 -19.37
CA GLU A 223 -21.52 9.08 -19.46
C GLU A 223 -20.71 8.89 -18.20
N SER A 224 -19.49 8.36 -18.34
CA SER A 224 -18.55 8.09 -17.27
C SER A 224 -18.05 9.41 -16.68
N GLY A 225 -18.94 10.10 -15.97
CA GLY A 225 -18.59 11.24 -15.14
C GLY A 225 -17.71 10.74 -14.01
N SER A 226 -16.39 10.90 -14.16
CA SER A 226 -15.43 10.60 -13.09
C SER A 226 -15.92 11.20 -11.77
N THR A 227 -16.14 10.37 -10.74
CA THR A 227 -16.60 10.87 -9.44
C THR A 227 -15.54 11.78 -8.80
N LEU A 228 -15.95 12.71 -7.94
CA LEU A 228 -15.01 13.54 -7.15
C LEU A 228 -13.96 12.66 -6.43
N ARG A 229 -14.41 11.51 -5.91
CA ARG A 229 -13.56 10.50 -5.28
C ARG A 229 -12.52 9.93 -6.25
N GLY A 230 -12.91 9.60 -7.48
CA GLY A 230 -11.99 9.12 -8.52
C GLY A 230 -10.90 10.14 -8.84
N ARG A 231 -11.21 11.44 -8.84
CA ARG A 231 -10.22 12.49 -9.09
C ARG A 231 -9.20 12.65 -7.96
N ILE A 232 -9.65 12.63 -6.72
CA ILE A 232 -8.77 12.67 -5.54
C ILE A 232 -7.82 11.46 -5.55
N VAL A 233 -8.37 10.26 -5.78
CA VAL A 233 -7.58 9.03 -5.87
C VAL A 233 -6.63 9.06 -7.06
N GLY A 234 -7.08 9.55 -8.22
CA GLY A 234 -6.24 9.67 -9.42
C GLY A 234 -5.03 10.59 -9.20
N GLN A 235 -5.17 11.66 -8.42
CA GLN A 235 -3.99 12.45 -8.03
C GLN A 235 -3.03 11.69 -7.13
N GLY A 236 -3.54 10.88 -6.20
CA GLY A 236 -2.71 9.97 -5.41
C GLY A 236 -1.95 8.98 -6.30
N TYR A 237 -2.64 8.32 -7.23
CA TYR A 237 -2.01 7.38 -8.18
C TYR A 237 -0.97 8.05 -9.06
N LYS A 238 -1.23 9.28 -9.52
CA LYS A 238 -0.27 10.06 -10.28
C LYS A 238 1.03 10.27 -9.48
N GLN A 239 0.96 10.51 -8.17
CA GLN A 239 2.17 10.63 -7.34
C GLN A 239 2.97 9.33 -7.23
N VAL A 240 2.34 8.17 -7.43
CA VAL A 240 2.98 6.85 -7.27
C VAL A 240 3.47 6.28 -8.61
N CYS A 241 2.66 6.36 -9.67
CA CYS A 241 2.96 5.74 -10.97
C CYS A 241 3.05 6.74 -12.14
N GLY A 242 2.80 8.03 -11.90
CA GLY A 242 2.80 9.06 -12.95
C GLY A 242 1.49 9.21 -13.72
N GLU A 243 0.56 8.27 -13.56
CA GLU A 243 -0.74 8.27 -14.26
C GLU A 243 -1.90 8.42 -13.28
N ALA A 244 -2.90 9.22 -13.68
CA ALA A 244 -4.08 9.46 -12.85
C ALA A 244 -5.25 8.51 -13.15
N GLU A 245 -5.28 7.90 -14.33
CA GLU A 245 -6.42 7.13 -14.84
C GLU A 245 -6.15 5.62 -14.82
N VAL A 246 -5.73 5.11 -13.66
CA VAL A 246 -5.38 3.71 -13.45
C VAL A 246 -6.23 3.08 -12.35
N TRP A 247 -6.36 1.75 -12.38
CA TRP A 247 -6.99 1.00 -11.29
C TRP A 247 -6.05 0.87 -10.09
N GLY A 248 -6.63 0.84 -8.89
CA GLY A 248 -5.92 0.48 -7.68
C GLY A 248 -6.85 0.29 -6.48
N ASP A 249 -6.25 0.18 -5.30
CA ASP A 249 -6.95 -0.17 -4.05
C ASP A 249 -7.45 1.06 -3.25
N GLY A 250 -7.52 2.22 -3.91
CA GLY A 250 -7.74 3.54 -3.32
C GLY A 250 -6.49 4.29 -2.83
N VAL A 251 -5.31 3.64 -2.75
CA VAL A 251 -4.05 4.29 -2.35
C VAL A 251 -2.91 3.96 -3.31
N VAL A 252 -2.72 2.69 -3.61
CA VAL A 252 -1.66 2.19 -4.48
C VAL A 252 -2.26 1.75 -5.81
N PRO A 253 -1.75 2.28 -6.93
CA PRO A 253 -2.17 1.83 -8.25
C PRO A 253 -1.67 0.40 -8.52
N GLN A 254 -2.51 -0.41 -9.16
CA GLN A 254 -2.24 -1.83 -9.45
C GLN A 254 -0.88 -2.02 -10.17
N VAL A 255 -0.55 -1.11 -11.09
CA VAL A 255 0.70 -1.15 -11.85
C VAL A 255 1.96 -1.02 -10.98
N SER A 256 1.85 -0.34 -9.84
CA SER A 256 2.95 -0.23 -8.87
C SER A 256 2.91 -1.32 -7.81
N ALA A 257 1.77 -2.02 -7.67
CA ALA A 257 1.60 -3.14 -6.75
C ALA A 257 2.17 -4.47 -7.27
N HIS A 258 2.35 -4.57 -8.58
CA HIS A 258 2.99 -5.71 -9.22
C HIS A 258 4.51 -5.53 -9.30
N LEU A 259 5.22 -6.66 -9.31
CA LEU A 259 6.67 -6.69 -9.43
C LEU A 259 7.09 -7.76 -10.45
N ASP A 260 8.00 -7.40 -11.37
CA ASP A 260 8.50 -8.33 -12.38
C ASP A 260 9.26 -9.50 -11.73
N GLY A 261 9.00 -10.72 -12.20
CA GLY A 261 9.52 -11.96 -11.61
C GLY A 261 8.73 -12.53 -10.41
N ALA A 262 7.70 -11.82 -9.92
CA ALA A 262 6.79 -12.31 -8.89
C ALA A 262 5.53 -12.99 -9.49
N LEU A 263 4.84 -13.80 -8.67
CA LEU A 263 3.45 -14.15 -8.93
C LEU A 263 2.57 -12.94 -8.61
N ASN A 264 2.05 -12.28 -9.65
CA ASN A 264 1.22 -11.09 -9.53
C ASN A 264 -0.27 -11.45 -9.59
N ILE A 265 -1.02 -11.04 -8.57
CA ILE A 265 -2.45 -11.34 -8.40
C ILE A 265 -3.20 -10.02 -8.25
N SER A 266 -4.31 -9.86 -8.98
CA SER A 266 -5.19 -8.69 -8.84
C SER A 266 -6.57 -9.11 -8.36
N LEU A 267 -7.07 -8.44 -7.32
CA LEU A 267 -8.36 -8.75 -6.69
C LEU A 267 -9.32 -7.56 -6.85
N ASP A 268 -10.43 -7.77 -7.53
CA ASP A 268 -11.46 -6.75 -7.74
C ASP A 268 -12.21 -6.41 -6.44
N GLY A 269 -12.53 -5.14 -6.24
CA GLY A 269 -13.26 -4.65 -5.07
C GLY A 269 -12.45 -4.59 -3.76
N VAL A 270 -11.15 -4.92 -3.79
CA VAL A 270 -10.31 -4.95 -2.58
C VAL A 270 -9.67 -3.59 -2.30
N TYR A 271 -10.05 -3.02 -1.15
CA TYR A 271 -9.55 -1.75 -0.62
C TYR A 271 -8.20 -1.90 0.09
N HIS A 272 -7.46 -0.79 0.18
CA HIS A 272 -6.10 -0.77 0.69
C HIS A 272 -5.99 -1.17 2.17
N SER A 273 -6.72 -0.49 3.07
CA SER A 273 -6.40 -0.48 4.49
C SER A 273 -7.46 -1.15 5.36
N PRO A 274 -7.07 -1.83 6.47
CA PRO A 274 -8.00 -2.26 7.52
C PRO A 274 -8.73 -1.08 8.19
N VAL A 275 -8.15 0.13 8.12
CA VAL A 275 -8.77 1.32 8.69
C VAL A 275 -9.81 1.86 7.72
N GLY A 276 -11.07 1.84 8.16
CA GLY A 276 -12.21 2.29 7.35
C GLY A 276 -12.67 1.27 6.30
N SER A 277 -12.18 0.03 6.38
CA SER A 277 -12.77 -1.14 5.71
C SER A 277 -13.91 -1.73 6.53
N ASP A 278 -14.75 -2.49 5.85
CA ASP A 278 -15.73 -3.39 6.42
C ASP A 278 -15.78 -4.66 5.56
N ASP A 279 -16.13 -5.81 6.14
CA ASP A 279 -15.96 -7.10 5.45
C ASP A 279 -16.98 -7.35 4.31
N GLU A 280 -17.93 -6.42 4.10
CA GLU A 280 -19.03 -6.58 3.15
C GLU A 280 -18.93 -5.59 1.97
N LEU A 281 -19.00 -4.29 2.25
CA LEU A 281 -19.07 -3.20 1.28
C LEU A 281 -17.70 -2.62 0.90
N ARG A 282 -16.70 -2.77 1.77
CA ARG A 282 -15.33 -2.29 1.52
C ARG A 282 -14.30 -3.25 2.09
N PRO A 283 -14.25 -4.49 1.57
CA PRO A 283 -13.31 -5.47 2.08
C PRO A 283 -11.88 -5.03 1.76
N TRP A 284 -10.96 -5.30 2.69
CA TRP A 284 -9.53 -5.07 2.48
C TRP A 284 -8.82 -6.43 2.36
N TYR A 285 -7.51 -6.41 2.12
CA TYR A 285 -6.74 -7.64 1.91
C TYR A 285 -6.89 -8.70 3.02
N GLY A 286 -7.07 -8.28 4.27
CA GLY A 286 -7.25 -9.18 5.42
C GLY A 286 -8.72 -9.41 5.82
N SER A 287 -9.70 -8.91 5.07
CA SER A 287 -11.10 -9.31 5.26
C SER A 287 -11.26 -10.81 4.99
N PRO A 288 -12.07 -11.56 5.76
CA PRO A 288 -12.12 -13.03 5.65
C PRO A 288 -12.37 -13.55 4.23
N SER A 289 -13.31 -12.96 3.50
CA SER A 289 -13.63 -13.33 2.10
C SER A 289 -12.49 -13.05 1.11
N VAL A 290 -11.61 -12.09 1.42
CA VAL A 290 -10.45 -11.75 0.59
C VAL A 290 -9.25 -12.60 0.98
N LEU A 291 -9.04 -12.81 2.29
CA LEU A 291 -8.00 -13.69 2.82
C LEU A 291 -8.09 -15.09 2.22
N ASP A 292 -9.30 -15.65 2.12
CA ASP A 292 -9.56 -16.97 1.51
C ASP A 292 -9.05 -17.08 0.07
N GLN A 293 -8.93 -15.97 -0.66
CA GLN A 293 -8.47 -15.95 -2.05
C GLN A 293 -6.95 -16.09 -2.20
N TRP A 294 -6.17 -15.79 -1.14
CA TRP A 294 -4.72 -15.76 -1.22
C TRP A 294 -3.98 -16.52 -0.12
N VAL A 295 -4.65 -16.90 0.97
CA VAL A 295 -4.05 -17.63 2.11
C VAL A 295 -3.35 -18.93 1.69
N GLN A 296 -3.81 -19.58 0.62
CA GLN A 296 -3.19 -20.78 0.06
C GLN A 296 -1.71 -20.61 -0.27
N HIS A 297 -1.27 -19.38 -0.57
CA HIS A 297 0.13 -19.07 -0.83
C HIS A 297 1.00 -19.11 0.43
N LEU A 298 0.39 -19.07 1.62
CA LEU A 298 1.08 -19.20 2.89
C LEU A 298 1.25 -20.66 3.33
N LEU A 299 0.45 -21.57 2.78
CA LEU A 299 0.41 -23.00 3.16
C LEU A 299 1.45 -23.85 2.42
N HIS A 300 2.41 -23.21 1.74
CA HIS A 300 3.39 -23.86 0.88
C HIS A 300 4.52 -24.58 1.63
#